data_AF-A0A0U1ZWF3-F1
#
_entry.id   AF-A0A0U1ZWF3-F1
#
_cell.length_a   1.000
_cell.length_b   1.000
_cell.length_c   1.000
_cell.angle_alpha   90.00
_cell.angle_beta   90.00
_cell.angle_gamma   90.00
#
_symmetry.space_group_name_H-M   'P 1'
#
loop_
_entity.id
_entity.type
_entity.pdbx_description
1 polymer ?
#
loop_
_entity_poly.entity_id
_entity_poly.type
_entity_poly.pdbx_seq_one_letter_code
_entity_poly.pdbx_strand_id
1 'polypeptide(L)'
;MDFMLSEFFYEVLNGQGLSNSINNFMSGVFYMSFVFLMTLGLLALGMSVGQKWRYEVAKLTVFECGFDPLSSSRMPFSMRFFLVALLFLVFDMEMVLLFPYIISLKMVFLKMKVFSKSMCFVFLLVLIVGLMHEINEGSLEWKY
;
A
#
# COMPACT_ATOMS: atom_id res chain seq x y z
N MET A 1 2.59 1.26 14.92
CA MET A 1 2.14 2.55 14.36
C MET A 1 1.92 3.58 15.46
N ASP A 2 1.19 3.26 16.54
CA ASP A 2 0.99 4.17 17.69
C ASP A 2 2.28 4.65 18.38
N PHE A 3 3.25 3.76 18.59
CA PHE A 3 4.54 4.10 19.24
C PHE A 3 5.39 5.07 18.40
N MET A 4 5.43 4.86 17.09
CA MET A 4 6.21 5.67 16.15
C MET A 4 5.60 7.07 15.96
N LEU A 5 4.27 7.16 15.98
CA LEU A 5 3.56 8.44 15.88
C LEU A 5 3.63 9.26 17.18
N SER A 6 3.69 8.61 18.35
CA SER A 6 3.89 9.34 19.61
C SER A 6 5.29 9.91 19.76
N GLU A 7 6.34 9.19 19.35
CA GLU A 7 7.71 9.70 19.40
C GLU A 7 7.93 10.86 18.43
N PHE A 8 7.43 10.76 17.20
CA PHE A 8 7.49 11.82 16.20
C PHE A 8 6.85 13.12 16.71
N PHE A 9 5.70 13.04 17.40
CA PHE A 9 5.02 14.22 17.95
C PHE A 9 5.74 14.85 19.15
N TYR A 10 6.40 14.03 19.98
CA TYR A 10 7.19 14.48 21.14
C TYR A 10 8.46 15.21 20.70
N GLU A 11 9.09 14.74 19.61
CA GLU A 11 10.26 15.38 19.01
C GLU A 11 9.93 16.75 18.38
N VAL A 12 8.80 16.86 17.69
CA VAL A 12 8.36 18.13 17.06
C VAL A 12 8.06 19.23 18.09
N LEU A 13 7.55 18.88 19.28
CA LEU A 13 7.20 19.85 20.33
C LEU A 13 8.42 20.42 21.10
N ASN A 14 9.57 19.74 21.11
CA ASN A 14 10.69 20.05 22.01
C ASN A 14 11.87 20.80 21.34
N GLY A 15 11.73 21.23 20.08
CA GLY A 15 12.74 22.04 19.35
C GLY A 15 14.07 21.34 19.03
N GLN A 16 14.34 20.14 19.59
CA GLN A 16 15.47 19.26 19.27
C GLN A 16 15.12 18.15 18.27
N GLY A 17 13.85 18.07 17.84
CA GLY A 17 13.36 17.00 16.97
C GLY A 17 13.91 16.98 15.56
N LEU A 18 14.32 18.12 14.99
CA LEU A 18 14.76 18.15 13.59
C LEU A 18 16.08 17.39 13.39
N SER A 19 17.06 17.56 14.29
CA SER A 19 18.35 16.86 14.20
C SER A 19 18.19 15.35 14.42
N ASN A 20 17.43 14.95 15.44
CA ASN A 20 17.17 13.55 15.72
C ASN A 20 16.31 12.88 14.64
N SER A 21 15.30 13.58 14.12
CA SER A 21 14.48 13.11 13.00
C SER A 21 15.30 12.94 11.71
N ILE A 22 16.23 13.86 11.42
CA ILE A 22 17.18 13.71 10.30
C ILE A 22 18.05 12.47 10.51
N ASN A 23 18.60 12.26 11.71
CA ASN A 23 19.44 11.09 12.00
C ASN A 23 18.66 9.76 11.88
N ASN A 24 17.41 9.73 12.36
CA ASN A 24 16.52 8.57 12.24
C ASN A 24 16.13 8.29 10.78
N PHE A 25 15.84 9.34 10.00
CA PHE A 25 15.56 9.23 8.58
C PHE A 25 16.78 8.70 7.81
N MET A 26 17.97 9.27 8.08
CA MET A 26 19.22 8.82 7.48
C MET A 26 19.51 7.35 7.83
N SER A 27 19.33 6.96 9.10
CA SER A 27 19.44 5.56 9.56
C SER A 27 18.49 4.63 8.80
N GLY A 28 17.24 5.05 8.58
CA GLY A 28 16.27 4.30 7.78
C GLY A 28 16.70 4.12 6.32
N VAL A 29 17.22 5.17 5.68
CA VAL A 29 17.76 5.10 4.32
C VAL A 29 18.95 4.13 4.24
N PHE A 30 19.83 4.14 5.24
CA PHE A 30 20.94 3.18 5.32
C PHE A 30 20.44 1.74 5.44
N TYR A 31 19.45 1.46 6.29
CA TYR A 31 18.88 0.12 6.42
C TYR A 31 18.25 -0.37 5.11
N MET A 32 17.43 0.46 4.45
CA MET A 32 16.78 0.09 3.19
C MET A 32 17.78 -0.15 2.06
N SER A 33 18.84 0.67 1.98
CA SER A 33 19.91 0.48 0.99
C SER A 33 20.70 -0.81 1.24
N PHE A 34 20.95 -1.17 2.50
CA PHE A 34 21.63 -2.41 2.85
C PHE A 34 20.81 -3.65 2.45
N VAL A 35 19.50 -3.66 2.74
CA VAL A 35 18.61 -4.75 2.33
C VAL A 35 18.59 -4.88 0.79
N PHE A 36 18.48 -3.76 0.08
CA PHE A 36 18.50 -3.75 -1.38
C PHE A 36 19.82 -4.34 -1.93
N LEU A 37 20.97 -3.92 -1.40
CA LEU A 37 22.28 -4.46 -1.81
C LEU A 37 22.41 -5.95 -1.51
N MET A 38 21.90 -6.42 -0.37
CA MET A 38 21.88 -7.85 -0.04
C MET A 38 21.03 -8.66 -1.02
N THR A 39 19.85 -8.16 -1.41
CA THR A 39 19.02 -8.83 -2.42
C THR A 39 19.69 -8.89 -3.79
N LEU A 40 20.36 -7.81 -4.21
CA LEU A 40 21.16 -7.81 -5.45
C LEU A 40 22.33 -8.79 -5.37
N GLY A 41 23.01 -8.86 -4.23
CA GLY A 41 24.09 -9.81 -3.98
C GLY A 41 23.62 -11.26 -4.10
N LEU A 42 22.50 -11.61 -3.47
CA LEU A 42 21.89 -12.94 -3.58
C LEU A 42 21.46 -13.27 -5.02
N LEU A 43 20.91 -12.30 -5.74
CA LEU A 43 20.52 -12.48 -7.14
C LEU A 43 21.74 -12.69 -8.04
N ALA A 44 22.83 -11.93 -7.84
CA ALA A 44 24.08 -12.12 -8.56
C ALA A 44 24.72 -13.49 -8.28
N LEU A 45 24.70 -13.93 -7.02
CA LEU A 45 25.14 -15.29 -6.64
C LEU A 45 24.26 -16.36 -7.27
N GLY A 46 22.94 -16.18 -7.28
CA GLY A 46 22.02 -17.08 -7.97
C GLY A 46 22.29 -17.17 -9.48
N MET A 47 22.66 -16.05 -10.11
CA MET A 47 23.03 -16.03 -11.52
C MET A 47 24.40 -16.63 -11.81
N SER A 48 25.38 -16.53 -10.89
CA SER A 48 26.72 -17.09 -11.07
C SER A 48 26.78 -18.59 -10.81
N VAL A 49 26.00 -19.08 -9.83
CA VAL A 49 25.86 -20.52 -9.53
C VAL A 49 24.93 -21.21 -10.54
N GLY A 50 23.94 -20.50 -11.07
CA GLY A 50 22.99 -21.03 -12.04
C GLY A 50 23.69 -21.56 -13.29
N GLN A 51 23.52 -22.86 -13.57
CA GLN A 51 24.08 -23.51 -14.75
C GLN A 51 23.31 -23.11 -16.02
N LYS A 52 23.57 -21.90 -16.52
CA LYS A 52 22.97 -21.36 -17.76
C LYS A 52 23.54 -21.98 -19.06
N TRP A 53 24.44 -22.95 -18.94
CA TRP A 53 25.23 -23.50 -20.05
C TRP A 53 24.40 -24.30 -21.08
N ARG A 54 23.20 -24.77 -20.72
CA ARG A 54 22.32 -25.51 -21.64
C ARG A 54 21.10 -24.65 -21.99
N TYR A 55 21.22 -23.92 -23.09
CA TYR A 55 20.13 -23.16 -23.69
C TYR A 55 19.21 -24.13 -24.45
N GLU A 56 18.16 -24.60 -23.78
CA GLU A 56 17.13 -25.46 -24.39
C GLU A 56 15.88 -24.61 -24.64
N VAL A 57 15.48 -24.47 -25.91
CA VAL A 57 14.31 -23.68 -26.32
C VAL A 57 13.03 -24.12 -25.60
N ALA A 58 12.88 -25.42 -25.35
CA ALA A 58 11.74 -25.99 -24.62
C ALA A 58 11.64 -25.58 -23.15
N LYS A 59 12.72 -25.06 -22.53
CA LYS A 59 12.68 -24.47 -21.18
C LYS A 59 12.28 -22.99 -21.18
N LEU A 60 12.33 -22.34 -22.34
CA LEU A 60 12.00 -20.92 -22.52
C LEU A 60 10.57 -20.73 -23.03
N THR A 61 9.92 -21.81 -23.50
CA THR A 61 8.51 -21.81 -23.86
C THR A 61 7.63 -21.79 -22.62
N VAL A 62 6.45 -21.17 -22.73
CA VAL A 62 5.45 -21.11 -21.66
C VAL A 62 5.11 -22.53 -21.19
N PHE A 63 4.94 -22.70 -19.89
CA PHE A 63 4.75 -24.00 -19.24
C PHE A 63 3.32 -24.52 -19.48
N GLU A 64 3.05 -24.99 -20.69
CA GLU A 64 1.84 -25.71 -21.04
C GLU A 64 2.22 -26.82 -22.00
N CYS A 65 2.68 -27.98 -21.48
CA CYS A 65 2.81 -29.28 -22.16
C CYS A 65 2.83 -29.31 -23.72
N GLY A 66 3.64 -28.49 -24.38
CA GLY A 66 3.72 -28.42 -25.85
C GLY A 66 2.46 -27.89 -26.57
N PHE A 67 1.52 -27.25 -25.87
CA PHE A 67 0.38 -26.57 -26.49
C PHE A 67 0.74 -25.11 -26.77
N ASP A 68 0.40 -24.64 -27.97
CA ASP A 68 0.41 -23.20 -28.25
C ASP A 68 -0.62 -22.52 -27.36
N PRO A 69 -0.32 -21.34 -26.77
CA PRO A 69 -1.24 -20.65 -25.89
C PRO A 69 -2.58 -20.45 -26.60
N LEU A 70 -3.64 -21.05 -26.05
CA LEU A 70 -4.98 -21.19 -26.64
C LEU A 70 -5.69 -19.85 -26.97
N SER A 71 -5.12 -18.71 -26.61
CA SER A 71 -5.70 -17.41 -26.94
C SER A 71 -4.64 -16.33 -27.12
N SER A 72 -4.89 -15.40 -28.04
CA SER A 72 -4.18 -14.13 -28.07
C SER A 72 -4.29 -13.46 -26.70
N SER A 73 -3.20 -12.92 -26.16
CA SER A 73 -3.13 -12.23 -24.86
C SER A 73 -4.00 -10.95 -24.74
N ARG A 74 -4.96 -10.76 -25.66
CA ARG A 74 -5.81 -9.59 -25.84
C ARG A 74 -7.27 -9.83 -25.43
N MET A 75 -7.58 -10.88 -24.66
CA MET A 75 -8.86 -10.89 -23.97
C MET A 75 -8.88 -9.70 -23.01
N PRO A 76 -9.88 -8.80 -23.11
CA PRO A 76 -9.93 -7.64 -22.24
C PRO A 76 -9.97 -8.11 -20.80
N PHE A 77 -9.06 -7.54 -20.00
CA PHE A 77 -8.99 -7.78 -18.58
C PHE A 77 -10.35 -7.49 -17.93
N SER A 78 -10.73 -8.26 -16.91
CA SER A 78 -12.08 -8.15 -16.35
C SER A 78 -12.30 -6.75 -15.76
N MET A 79 -13.45 -6.14 -16.09
CA MET A 79 -13.83 -4.81 -15.57
C MET A 79 -13.93 -4.77 -14.04
N ARG A 80 -14.04 -5.94 -13.38
CA ARG A 80 -14.14 -6.06 -11.93
C ARG A 80 -12.84 -5.69 -11.21
N PHE A 81 -11.70 -6.12 -11.74
CA PHE A 81 -10.40 -5.73 -11.17
C PHE A 81 -10.16 -4.22 -11.27
N PHE A 82 -10.68 -3.59 -12.33
CA PHE A 82 -10.65 -2.13 -12.46
C PHE A 82 -11.52 -1.45 -11.39
N LEU A 83 -12.73 -1.95 -11.11
CA LEU A 83 -13.60 -1.41 -10.06
C LEU A 83 -12.98 -1.53 -8.66
N VAL A 84 -12.34 -2.68 -8.35
CA VAL A 84 -11.64 -2.86 -7.07
C VAL A 84 -10.47 -1.87 -6.93
N ALA A 85 -9.69 -1.66 -8.00
CA ALA A 85 -8.59 -0.68 -7.99
C ALA A 85 -9.09 0.76 -7.82
N LEU A 86 -10.20 1.11 -8.47
CA LEU A 86 -10.85 2.41 -8.32
C LEU A 86 -11.35 2.62 -6.89
N LEU A 87 -12.02 1.62 -6.30
CA LEU A 87 -12.52 1.68 -4.93
C LEU A 87 -11.37 1.81 -3.93
N PHE A 88 -10.27 1.06 -4.12
CA PHE A 88 -9.08 1.20 -3.29
C PHE A 88 -8.49 2.62 -3.38
N LEU A 89 -8.41 3.19 -4.58
CA LEU A 89 -7.88 4.53 -4.79
C LEU A 89 -8.71 5.62 -4.09
N VAL A 90 -10.05 5.53 -4.17
CA VAL A 90 -10.93 6.47 -3.48
C VAL A 90 -10.80 6.32 -1.97
N PHE A 91 -10.87 5.09 -1.46
CA PHE A 91 -10.76 4.83 -0.03
C PHE A 91 -9.39 5.24 0.55
N ASP A 92 -8.30 5.04 -0.19
CA ASP A 92 -6.96 5.48 0.22
C ASP A 92 -6.87 7.02 0.32
N MET A 93 -7.45 7.75 -0.65
CA MET A 93 -7.52 9.20 -0.62
C MET A 93 -8.32 9.72 0.60
N GLU A 94 -9.42 9.05 0.92
CA GLU A 94 -10.27 9.40 2.07
C GLU A 94 -9.59 9.11 3.42
N MET A 95 -8.77 8.06 3.48
CA MET A 95 -7.96 7.75 4.67
C MET A 95 -6.86 8.79 4.92
N VAL A 96 -6.23 9.31 3.85
CA VAL A 96 -5.26 10.42 3.97
C VAL A 96 -5.90 11.67 4.57
N LEU A 97 -7.17 11.97 4.22
CA LEU A 97 -7.92 13.09 4.80
C LEU A 97 -8.29 12.87 6.28
N LEU A 98 -8.59 11.62 6.68
CA LEU A 98 -8.91 11.28 8.08
C LEU A 98 -7.67 11.28 8.99
N PHE A 99 -6.49 10.98 8.46
CA PHE A 99 -5.26 10.85 9.24
C PHE A 99 -4.92 12.07 10.13
N PRO A 100 -4.89 13.33 9.62
CA PRO A 100 -4.61 14.50 10.47
C PRO A 100 -5.68 14.72 11.54
N TYR A 101 -6.94 14.36 11.26
CA TYR A 101 -8.02 14.44 12.24
C TYR A 101 -7.75 13.49 13.41
N ILE A 102 -7.39 12.22 13.13
CA ILE A 102 -7.08 11.20 14.15
C ILE A 102 -5.93 11.65 15.05
N ILE A 103 -4.86 12.21 14.47
CA ILE A 103 -3.70 12.70 15.22
C ILE A 103 -4.11 13.82 16.20
N SER A 104 -5.00 14.72 15.77
CA SER A 104 -5.45 15.85 16.59
C SER A 104 -6.38 15.45 17.75
N LEU A 105 -6.94 14.24 17.76
CA LEU A 105 -7.83 13.76 18.82
C LEU A 105 -7.11 13.67 20.17
N LYS A 106 -5.84 13.22 20.23
CA LYS A 106 -5.13 13.00 21.50
C LYS A 106 -5.00 14.26 22.36
N MET A 107 -4.85 15.45 21.76
CA MET A 107 -4.62 16.70 22.52
C MET A 107 -5.81 17.67 22.54
N VAL A 108 -6.70 17.63 21.55
CA VAL A 108 -7.71 18.69 21.36
C VAL A 108 -9.14 18.17 21.47
N PHE A 109 -9.39 16.87 21.65
CA PHE A 109 -10.74 16.29 21.59
C PHE A 109 -11.79 16.99 22.47
N LEU A 110 -11.42 17.37 23.70
CA LEU A 110 -12.32 18.09 24.62
C LEU A 110 -12.53 19.57 24.23
N LYS A 111 -11.57 20.19 23.53
CA LYS A 111 -11.63 21.59 23.07
C LYS A 111 -12.19 21.73 21.64
N MET A 112 -12.36 20.63 20.91
CA MET A 112 -12.89 20.67 19.55
C MET A 112 -14.36 21.08 19.54
N LYS A 113 -14.68 22.06 18.69
CA LYS A 113 -16.07 22.50 18.45
C LYS A 113 -16.92 21.30 18.01
N VAL A 114 -18.15 21.24 18.52
CA VAL A 114 -19.15 20.20 18.16
C VAL A 114 -19.31 20.07 16.65
N PHE A 115 -19.22 21.19 15.92
CA PHE A 115 -19.26 21.23 14.45
C PHE A 115 -18.19 20.37 13.78
N SER A 116 -16.94 20.41 14.25
CA SER A 116 -15.84 19.62 13.66
C SER A 116 -16.06 18.12 13.84
N LYS A 117 -16.53 17.72 15.03
CA LYS A 117 -16.89 16.32 15.33
C LYS A 117 -18.05 15.83 14.45
N SER A 118 -19.05 16.67 14.26
CA SER A 118 -20.19 16.38 13.38
C SER A 118 -19.75 16.16 11.93
N MET A 119 -18.85 17.00 11.41
CA MET A 119 -18.35 16.86 10.03
C MET A 119 -17.55 15.58 9.82
N CYS A 120 -16.68 15.20 10.76
CA CYS A 120 -15.96 13.93 10.68
C CYS A 120 -16.91 12.72 10.73
N PHE A 121 -17.97 12.81 11.55
CA PHE A 121 -18.97 11.75 11.63
C PHE A 121 -19.77 11.59 10.33
N VAL A 122 -20.17 12.71 9.72
CA VAL A 122 -20.83 12.70 8.39
C VAL A 122 -19.90 12.13 7.33
N PHE A 123 -18.61 12.51 7.36
CA PHE A 123 -17.61 11.96 6.43
C PHE A 123 -17.50 10.43 6.56
N LEU A 124 -17.38 9.90 7.78
CA LEU A 124 -17.37 8.46 8.04
C LEU A 124 -18.66 7.76 7.58
N LEU A 125 -19.82 8.40 7.78
CA LEU A 125 -21.10 7.85 7.32
C LEU A 125 -21.13 7.70 5.79
N VAL A 126 -20.63 8.68 5.05
CA VAL A 126 -20.57 8.62 3.58
C VAL A 126 -19.69 7.44 3.13
N LEU A 127 -18.57 7.18 3.79
CA LEU A 127 -17.70 6.02 3.51
C LEU A 127 -18.45 4.70 3.66
N ILE A 128 -19.15 4.54 4.80
CA ILE A 128 -19.87 3.31 5.11
C ILE A 128 -21.02 3.10 4.11
N VAL A 129 -21.79 4.16 3.81
CA VAL A 129 -22.91 4.09 2.87
C VAL A 129 -22.42 3.79 1.44
N GLY A 130 -21.32 4.43 1.00
CA GLY A 130 -20.71 4.18 -0.31
C GLY A 130 -20.24 2.74 -0.45
N LEU A 131 -19.59 2.20 0.58
CA LEU A 131 -19.15 0.79 0.59
C LEU A 131 -20.34 -0.18 0.58
N MET A 132 -21.39 0.09 1.37
CA MET A 132 -22.60 -0.73 1.39
C MET A 132 -23.30 -0.74 0.03
N HIS A 133 -23.36 0.40 -0.65
CA HIS A 133 -23.93 0.51 -1.99
C HIS A 133 -23.19 -0.39 -2.99
N GLU A 134 -21.85 -0.32 -2.99
CA GLU A 134 -21.03 -1.12 -3.91
C GLU A 134 -21.14 -2.64 -3.65
N ILE A 135 -21.24 -3.05 -2.38
CA ILE A 135 -21.45 -4.46 -2.01
C ILE A 135 -22.83 -4.93 -2.51
N ASN A 136 -23.87 -4.11 -2.40
CA ASN A 136 -25.22 -4.46 -2.86
C ASN A 136 -25.33 -4.59 -4.39
N GLU A 137 -24.52 -3.86 -5.15
CA GLU A 137 -24.42 -4.01 -6.61
C GLU A 137 -23.71 -5.31 -7.04
N GLY A 138 -23.12 -6.05 -6.10
CA GLY A 138 -22.49 -7.35 -6.37
C GLY A 138 -21.24 -7.25 -7.26
N SER A 139 -20.68 -6.05 -7.45
CA SER A 139 -19.46 -5.83 -8.24
C SER A 139 -18.23 -6.52 -7.63
N LEU A 140 -18.30 -6.81 -6.33
CA LEU A 140 -17.27 -7.46 -5.51
C LEU A 140 -17.46 -8.98 -5.36
N GLU A 141 -18.58 -9.56 -5.82
CA GLU A 141 -18.84 -11.00 -5.67
C GLU A 141 -18.16 -11.83 -6.78
N TRP A 142 -17.55 -12.93 -6.34
CA TRP A 142 -16.86 -13.88 -7.20
C TRP A 142 -17.78 -15.07 -7.37
N LYS A 143 -18.42 -15.20 -8.55
CA LYS A 143 -18.92 -16.50 -8.98
C LYS A 143 -17.79 -17.26 -9.65
N TYR A 144 -17.56 -18.48 -9.16
CA TYR A 144 -16.77 -19.51 -9.83
C TYR A 144 -17.30 -19.77 -11.24
#